data_AF-A0A965IGJ4-F1
#
_entry.id   AF-A0A965IGJ4-F1
#
_cell.length_a   1.000
_cell.length_b   1.000
_cell.length_c   1.000
_cell.angle_alpha   90.00
_cell.angle_beta   90.00
_cell.angle_gamma   90.00
#
_symmetry.space_group_name_H-M   'P 1'
#
loop_
_entity.id
_entity.type
_entity.pdbx_description
1 polymer ?
#
loop_
_entity_poly.entity_id
_entity_poly.type
_entity_poly.pdbx_seq_one_letter_code
_entity_poly.pdbx_strand_id
1 'polypeptide(L)'
;MAHEVETMAFVGSRGLPWHGLGTSVEELLNAKEMQTAAGLDWVVEAKPMTIAGTSIVVPNKVANVRNTDSAVLGVVGSRYKVIQNDEMFSFADFLLDAGAQFETAGSLRG
;
A
#
# COMPACT_ATOMS: atom_id res chain seq x y z
N MET A 1 -10.98 -6.78 18.17
CA MET A 1 -9.76 -5.95 18.33
C MET A 1 -9.12 -5.93 16.97
N ALA A 2 -9.32 -4.84 16.23
CA ALA A 2 -9.14 -4.83 14.78
C ALA A 2 -7.66 -4.95 14.43
N HIS A 3 -7.32 -5.97 13.64
CA HIS A 3 -6.00 -6.14 13.04
C HIS A 3 -5.65 -4.98 12.09
N GLU A 4 -6.64 -4.15 11.70
CA GLU A 4 -6.51 -3.02 10.75
C GLU A 4 -5.95 -3.41 9.37
N VAL A 5 -5.74 -4.71 9.15
CA VAL A 5 -5.38 -5.31 7.86
C VAL A 5 -6.54 -5.17 6.89
N GLU A 6 -6.25 -4.55 5.75
CA GLU A 6 -7.15 -4.46 4.60
C GLU A 6 -6.82 -5.57 3.60
N THR A 7 -5.57 -5.63 3.15
CA THR A 7 -5.04 -6.70 2.28
C THR A 7 -3.66 -7.10 2.78
N MET A 8 -3.30 -8.38 2.62
CA MET A 8 -2.03 -8.90 3.12
C MET A 8 -1.64 -10.19 2.39
N ALA A 9 -0.34 -10.40 2.20
CA ALA A 9 0.27 -11.68 1.90
C ALA A 9 1.37 -12.00 2.91
N PHE A 10 1.57 -13.28 3.19
CA PHE A 10 2.58 -13.76 4.13
C PHE A 10 3.15 -15.09 3.68
N VAL A 11 4.41 -15.35 4.05
CA VAL A 11 5.09 -16.61 3.75
C VAL A 11 4.56 -17.73 4.64
N GLY A 12 3.92 -18.73 4.03
CA GLY A 12 3.19 -19.78 4.75
C GLY A 12 4.03 -20.68 5.64
N SER A 13 5.31 -20.89 5.29
CA SER A 13 6.24 -21.71 6.08
C SER A 13 6.50 -21.16 7.48
N ARG A 14 6.25 -19.87 7.70
CA ARG A 14 6.45 -19.19 9.00
C ARG A 14 5.24 -19.26 9.92
N GLY A 15 4.19 -19.95 9.49
CA GLY A 15 2.97 -20.16 10.26
C GLY A 15 1.89 -19.13 9.98
N LEU A 16 0.69 -19.40 10.51
CA LEU A 16 -0.48 -18.55 10.31
C LEU A 16 -0.37 -17.28 11.17
N PRO A 17 -0.61 -16.08 10.60
CA PRO A 17 -0.75 -14.85 11.38
C PRO A 17 -1.82 -15.00 12.46
N TRP A 18 -1.64 -14.34 13.60
CA TRP A 18 -2.55 -14.44 14.76
C TRP A 18 -4.01 -14.07 14.45
N HIS A 19 -4.24 -13.21 13.45
CA HIS A 19 -5.57 -12.79 13.00
C HIS A 19 -6.15 -13.70 11.90
N GLY A 20 -5.37 -14.65 11.36
CA GLY A 20 -5.82 -15.61 10.35
C GLY A 20 -6.21 -15.01 9.00
N LEU A 21 -5.71 -13.81 8.67
CA LEU A 21 -6.00 -13.12 7.40
C LEU A 21 -4.76 -13.06 6.51
N GLY A 22 -5.00 -12.87 5.21
CA GLY A 22 -3.98 -12.71 4.19
C GLY A 22 -3.80 -13.93 3.31
N THR A 23 -3.05 -13.75 2.23
CA THR A 23 -2.72 -14.78 1.24
C THR A 23 -1.42 -15.47 1.63
N SER A 24 -1.47 -16.78 1.89
CA SER A 24 -0.26 -17.57 2.10
C SER A 24 0.48 -17.74 0.77
N VAL A 25 1.79 -17.47 0.77
CA VAL A 25 2.67 -17.60 -0.40
C VAL A 25 3.91 -18.45 -0.10
N GLU A 26 4.64 -18.83 -1.15
CA GLU A 26 5.93 -19.54 -1.05
C GLU A 26 7.08 -18.59 -0.65
N GLU A 27 8.16 -19.14 -0.08
CA GLU A 27 9.30 -18.37 0.45
C GLU A 27 10.11 -17.60 -0.61
N LEU A 28 9.94 -17.91 -1.89
CA LEU A 28 10.83 -17.46 -2.97
C LEU A 28 10.18 -16.45 -3.94
N LEU A 29 9.09 -15.77 -3.53
CA LEU A 29 8.49 -14.73 -4.38
C LEU A 29 9.44 -13.54 -4.56
N ASN A 30 9.51 -13.04 -5.80
CA ASN A 30 10.14 -11.74 -6.07
C ASN A 30 9.21 -10.58 -5.65
N ALA A 31 9.72 -9.33 -5.66
CA ALA A 31 8.94 -8.20 -5.16
C ALA A 31 7.63 -7.98 -5.93
N LYS A 32 7.63 -8.20 -7.24
CA LYS A 32 6.42 -8.01 -8.05
C LYS A 32 5.35 -9.04 -7.71
N GLU A 33 5.72 -10.30 -7.58
CA GLU A 33 4.78 -11.36 -7.19
C GLU A 33 4.24 -11.14 -5.77
N MET A 34 5.10 -10.72 -4.83
CA MET A 34 4.67 -10.40 -3.47
C MET A 34 3.72 -9.19 -3.44
N GLN A 35 3.98 -8.15 -4.23
CA GLN A 35 3.10 -6.98 -4.35
C GLN A 35 1.69 -7.38 -4.83
N THR A 36 1.62 -8.20 -5.89
CA THR A 36 0.35 -8.68 -6.43
C THR A 36 -0.36 -9.57 -5.42
N ALA A 37 0.35 -10.51 -4.77
CA ALA A 37 -0.23 -11.39 -3.74
C ALA A 37 -0.80 -10.62 -2.54
N ALA A 38 -0.15 -9.51 -2.16
CA ALA A 38 -0.58 -8.62 -1.09
C ALA A 38 -1.72 -7.67 -1.51
N GLY A 39 -2.15 -7.67 -2.78
CA GLY A 39 -3.21 -6.79 -3.28
C GLY A 39 -2.80 -5.32 -3.38
N LEU A 40 -1.53 -5.05 -3.64
CA LEU A 40 -0.94 -3.70 -3.63
C LEU A 40 -0.69 -3.12 -5.04
N ASP A 41 -1.25 -3.73 -6.09
CA ASP A 41 -1.21 -3.23 -7.48
C ASP A 41 -2.19 -2.06 -7.73
N TRP A 42 -2.18 -1.07 -6.84
CA TRP A 42 -2.91 0.19 -6.99
C TRP A 42 -1.95 1.37 -6.86
N VAL A 43 -2.39 2.52 -7.37
CA VAL A 43 -1.63 3.77 -7.30
C VAL A 43 -2.39 4.81 -6.49
N VAL A 44 -1.64 5.72 -5.89
CA VAL A 44 -2.20 6.86 -5.17
C VAL A 44 -2.09 8.11 -6.02
N GLU A 45 -3.24 8.75 -6.24
CA GLU A 45 -3.38 10.00 -6.96
C GLU A 45 -3.56 11.15 -5.98
N ALA A 46 -2.75 12.20 -6.12
CA ALA A 46 -2.95 13.44 -5.38
C ALA A 46 -4.03 14.30 -6.08
N LYS A 47 -5.17 14.49 -5.43
CA LYS A 47 -6.31 15.26 -5.96
C LYS A 47 -6.49 16.58 -5.21
N PRO A 48 -6.68 17.73 -5.90
CA PRO A 48 -7.07 18.98 -5.27
C PRO A 48 -8.39 18.83 -4.49
N MET A 49 -8.51 19.53 -3.37
CA MET A 49 -9.72 19.52 -2.55
C MET A 49 -10.53 20.79 -2.74
N THR A 50 -11.86 20.71 -2.67
CA THR A 50 -12.75 21.87 -2.67
C THR A 50 -13.55 21.96 -1.37
N ILE A 51 -14.02 23.16 -1.03
CA ILE A 51 -14.99 23.34 0.05
C ILE A 51 -16.34 22.81 -0.45
N ALA A 52 -16.96 21.91 0.32
CA ALA A 52 -18.23 21.28 -0.03
C ALA A 52 -19.30 22.31 -0.42
N GLY A 53 -19.99 22.06 -1.54
CA GLY A 53 -21.00 22.97 -2.07
C GLY A 53 -20.44 24.20 -2.81
N THR A 54 -19.12 24.27 -3.02
CA THR A 54 -18.47 25.37 -3.74
C THR A 54 -17.43 24.86 -4.75
N SER A 55 -16.98 25.74 -5.64
CA SER A 55 -15.82 25.50 -6.52
C SER A 55 -14.51 26.05 -5.95
N ILE A 56 -14.49 26.48 -4.68
CA ILE A 56 -13.30 27.06 -4.05
C ILE A 56 -12.34 25.92 -3.69
N VAL A 57 -11.16 25.91 -4.32
CA VAL A 57 -10.08 24.96 -4.02
C VAL A 57 -9.38 25.36 -2.73
N VAL A 58 -9.12 24.37 -1.87
CA VAL A 58 -8.35 24.56 -0.64
C VAL A 58 -6.88 24.72 -1.01
N PRO A 59 -6.26 25.90 -0.76
CA PRO A 59 -4.89 26.14 -1.19
C PRO A 59 -3.91 25.26 -0.41
N ASN A 60 -2.86 24.81 -1.09
CA ASN A 60 -1.75 24.03 -0.53
C ASN A 60 -2.15 22.69 0.13
N LYS A 61 -3.35 22.16 -0.16
CA LYS A 61 -3.84 20.88 0.35
C LYS A 61 -4.28 19.98 -0.81
N VAL A 62 -3.93 18.70 -0.72
CA VAL A 62 -4.36 17.66 -1.65
C VAL A 62 -4.79 16.43 -0.85
N ALA A 63 -5.77 15.71 -1.38
CA ALA A 63 -6.16 14.40 -0.88
C ALA A 63 -5.40 13.32 -1.66
N ASN A 64 -4.79 12.38 -0.94
CA ASN A 64 -4.24 11.17 -1.53
C ASN A 64 -5.39 10.19 -1.71
N VAL A 65 -5.65 9.78 -2.95
CA VAL A 65 -6.81 8.97 -3.32
C VAL A 65 -6.35 7.72 -4.05
N ARG A 66 -6.80 6.55 -3.62
CA ARG A 66 -6.54 5.30 -4.33
C ARG A 66 -7.30 5.26 -5.65
N ASN A 67 -6.64 4.85 -6.72
CA ASN A 67 -7.24 4.87 -8.05
C ASN A 67 -8.32 3.81 -8.28
N THR A 68 -8.30 2.69 -7.55
CA THR A 68 -9.20 1.55 -7.79
C THR A 68 -10.62 1.77 -7.28
N ASP A 69 -10.77 2.44 -6.14
CA ASP A 69 -12.04 2.60 -5.42
C ASP A 69 -12.32 4.05 -4.98
N SER A 70 -11.41 4.98 -5.30
CA SER A 70 -11.46 6.37 -4.84
C SER A 70 -11.41 6.53 -3.32
N ALA A 71 -10.89 5.56 -2.57
CA ALA A 71 -10.66 5.67 -1.13
C ALA A 71 -9.72 6.84 -0.82
N VAL A 72 -10.11 7.69 0.13
CA VAL A 72 -9.28 8.81 0.60
C VAL A 72 -8.35 8.31 1.69
N LEU A 73 -7.07 8.15 1.34
CA LEU A 73 -6.03 7.62 2.22
C LEU A 73 -5.52 8.68 3.21
N GLY A 74 -5.69 9.97 2.88
CA GLY A 74 -5.31 11.06 3.77
C GLY A 74 -5.21 12.40 3.07
N VAL A 75 -5.08 13.47 3.87
CA VAL A 75 -4.92 14.84 3.38
C VAL A 75 -3.53 15.35 3.72
N VAL A 76 -2.81 15.81 2.71
CA VAL A 76 -1.41 16.23 2.82
C VAL A 76 -1.23 17.64 2.24
N GLY A 77 -0.04 18.21 2.45
CA GLY A 77 0.36 19.46 1.79
C GLY A 77 0.68 19.24 0.31
N SER A 78 0.51 20.26 -0.53
CA SER A 78 0.81 20.18 -1.98
C SER A 78 2.26 19.84 -2.34
N ARG A 79 3.19 19.96 -1.38
CA ARG A 79 4.60 19.58 -1.53
C ARG A 79 4.90 18.12 -1.20
N TYR A 80 3.93 17.37 -0.68
CA TYR A 80 4.10 15.96 -0.39
C TYR A 80 4.24 15.17 -1.70
N LYS A 81 5.21 14.26 -1.74
CA LYS A 81 5.38 13.32 -2.85
C LYS A 81 5.00 11.93 -2.36
N VAL A 82 4.03 11.32 -3.03
CA VAL A 82 3.66 9.93 -2.82
C VAL A 82 4.84 9.05 -3.26
N ILE A 83 5.21 8.09 -2.41
CA ILE A 83 6.04 6.94 -2.80
C ILE A 83 5.05 5.85 -3.22
N GLN A 84 5.10 5.42 -4.47
CA GLN A 84 4.16 4.42 -4.98
C GLN A 84 4.52 3.03 -4.46
N ASN A 85 3.53 2.14 -4.35
CA ASN A 85 3.77 0.75 -3.96
C ASN A 85 4.82 0.10 -4.87
N ASP A 86 4.69 0.26 -6.19
CA ASP A 86 5.64 -0.28 -7.17
C ASP A 86 7.07 0.25 -6.99
N GLU A 87 7.23 1.53 -6.62
CA GLU A 87 8.54 2.11 -6.28
C GLU A 87 9.12 1.47 -5.00
N MET A 88 8.28 1.22 -3.99
CA MET A 88 8.68 0.59 -2.74
C MET A 88 9.09 -0.88 -2.92
N PHE A 89 8.36 -1.62 -3.75
CA PHE A 89 8.69 -3.01 -4.08
C PHE A 89 9.93 -3.11 -4.96
N SER A 90 10.09 -2.20 -5.93
CA SER A 90 11.33 -2.11 -6.71
C SER A 90 12.55 -1.80 -5.83
N PHE A 91 12.37 -1.00 -4.77
CA PHE A 91 13.43 -0.82 -3.77
C PHE A 91 13.73 -2.10 -2.98
N ALA A 92 12.70 -2.87 -2.64
CA ALA A 92 12.85 -4.12 -1.90
C ALA A 92 13.56 -5.22 -2.72
N ASP A 93 13.47 -5.21 -4.05
CA ASP A 93 14.25 -6.12 -4.91
C ASP A 93 15.77 -5.99 -4.66
N PHE A 94 16.28 -4.77 -4.45
CA PHE A 94 17.70 -4.58 -4.10
C PHE A 94 18.08 -5.23 -2.76
N LEU A 95 17.13 -5.35 -1.83
CA LEU A 95 17.36 -6.04 -0.56
C LEU A 95 17.36 -7.56 -0.74
N LEU A 96 16.53 -8.09 -1.65
CA LEU A 96 16.54 -9.50 -2.00
C LEU A 96 17.90 -9.93 -2.56
N ASP A 97 18.50 -9.10 -3.42
CA ASP A 97 19.84 -9.33 -3.97
C ASP A 97 20.94 -9.35 -2.88
N ALA A 98 20.70 -8.65 -1.76
CA ALA A 98 21.58 -8.67 -0.59
C ALA A 98 21.31 -9.86 0.38
N GLY A 99 20.41 -10.78 0.01
CA GLY A 99 20.05 -11.95 0.80
C GLY A 99 18.88 -11.75 1.76
N ALA A 100 18.15 -10.62 1.67
CA ALA A 100 16.89 -10.48 2.38
C ALA A 100 15.81 -11.38 1.75
N GLN A 101 14.73 -11.60 2.50
CA GLN A 101 13.56 -12.34 2.04
C GLN A 101 12.31 -11.60 2.47
N PHE A 102 11.26 -11.65 1.65
CA PHE A 102 9.96 -11.21 2.10
C PHE A 102 9.40 -12.17 3.15
N GLU A 103 8.73 -11.61 4.14
CA GLU A 103 8.00 -12.37 5.16
C GLU A 103 6.52 -12.02 5.10
N THR A 104 6.21 -10.73 5.10
CA THR A 104 4.86 -10.18 5.04
C THR A 104 4.84 -8.92 4.19
N ALA A 105 3.76 -8.71 3.44
CA ALA A 105 3.42 -7.43 2.81
C ALA A 105 1.91 -7.17 2.90
N GLY A 106 1.49 -5.90 2.98
CA GLY A 106 0.06 -5.58 3.05
C GLY A 106 -0.27 -4.12 3.21
N SER A 107 -1.57 -3.81 3.06
CA SER A 107 -2.17 -2.50 3.35
C SER A 107 -2.79 -2.51 4.74
N LEU A 108 -2.52 -1.45 5.51
CA LEU A 108 -3.15 -1.18 6.79
C LEU A 108 -4.00 0.08 6.66
N ARG A 109 -5.27 0.02 7.11
CA ARG A 109 -6.18 1.17 7.12
C ARG A 109 -6.30 1.89 5.76
N GLY A 110 -6.32 1.13 4.66
CA GLY A 110 -6.39 1.73 3.34
C GLY A 110 -7.78 2.12 2.90
#